data_AF-A0A4P7AHF4-F1
#
_entry.id   AF-A0A4P7AHF4-F1
#
_cell.length_a   1.000
_cell.length_b   1.000
_cell.length_c   1.000
_cell.angle_alpha   90.00
_cell.angle_beta   90.00
_cell.angle_gamma   90.00
#
_symmetry.space_group_name_H-M   'P 1'
#
loop_
_entity.id
_entity.type
_entity.pdbx_description
1 polymer ?
#
loop_
_entity_poly.entity_id
_entity_poly.type
_entity_poly.pdbx_seq_one_letter_code
_entity_poly.pdbx_strand_id
1 'polypeptide(L)'
;MNKIIWQAPGNGKIFDSSFYDINKTNSYMTTRSFYVLEFFIKMGKIKIIKIKDLEKQIKNYLINNFKSFKKNDSVVSHFYKPLIFYGLLKYIYIGNDKYIMPSFEGRKFVSEIKINNSTLALSYFFRATMEVMYPNDATPDVKNLYLFPFRIIYYYILKNGFITKDFIDYKIVFINTIADINNNIFYNLKNTSKNKKFRTWVINSLVDVGILNLKNDIYTLNNNIITLIQNEYEMNIDKMFFTWNDEIEFYDTKIITKNKARNQKLAKSCIERSNFKCEIDNNHFTFNSLSNNMYLESHHVIPFSMQNRVDFELDVIDNLIALCPNCHKAMHYGDSNIKTSMINAIYNYKNNFLYKNNINLNDLLYIYLNNTYLYKN
;
A
#
# COMPACT_ATOMS: atom_id res chain seq x y z
N MET A 1 5.77 7.28 32.76
CA MET A 1 5.22 7.70 31.45
C MET A 1 4.33 6.60 30.92
N ASN A 2 3.11 6.90 30.47
CA ASN A 2 2.28 5.91 29.77
C ASN A 2 3.00 5.52 28.47
N LYS A 3 3.49 4.29 28.38
CA LYS A 3 4.20 3.81 27.19
C LYS A 3 3.23 3.76 26.02
N ILE A 4 3.63 4.26 24.85
CA ILE A 4 2.83 4.17 23.62
C ILE A 4 2.78 2.69 23.22
N ILE A 5 1.57 2.22 22.85
CA ILE A 5 1.29 0.81 22.51
C ILE A 5 0.72 0.77 21.09
N TRP A 6 1.09 -0.26 20.33
CA TRP A 6 0.49 -0.53 19.03
C TRP A 6 -1.01 -0.81 19.19
N GLN A 7 -1.84 -0.30 18.28
CA GLN A 7 -3.30 -0.44 18.36
C GLN A 7 -3.88 -1.10 17.12
N ALA A 8 -4.82 -2.03 17.31
CA ALA A 8 -5.60 -2.55 16.21
C ALA A 8 -6.65 -1.54 15.73
N PRO A 9 -6.97 -1.50 14.43
CA PRO A 9 -8.06 -0.68 13.91
C PRO A 9 -9.44 -1.25 14.27
N GLY A 10 -10.43 -0.36 14.39
CA GLY A 10 -11.84 -0.74 14.48
C GLY A 10 -12.22 -1.47 15.78
N ASN A 11 -13.19 -2.39 15.68
CA ASN A 11 -13.80 -3.07 16.82
C ASN A 11 -13.83 -4.61 16.69
N GLY A 12 -13.08 -5.18 15.75
CA GLY A 12 -13.07 -6.62 15.52
C GLY A 12 -12.13 -7.06 14.41
N LYS A 13 -12.00 -8.38 14.28
CA LYS A 13 -11.25 -9.06 13.23
C LYS A 13 -11.89 -8.80 11.85
N ILE A 14 -11.08 -8.50 10.82
CA ILE A 14 -11.59 -8.14 9.49
C ILE A 14 -11.55 -9.30 8.47
N PHE A 15 -10.69 -10.30 8.70
CA PHE A 15 -10.63 -11.53 7.92
C PHE A 15 -10.86 -12.73 8.84
N ASP A 16 -11.68 -13.69 8.42
CA ASP A 16 -12.06 -14.88 9.18
C ASP A 16 -11.88 -16.18 8.40
N SER A 17 -11.27 -16.10 7.21
CA SER A 17 -11.00 -17.23 6.33
C SER A 17 -9.85 -16.94 5.38
N SER A 18 -9.41 -17.97 4.67
CA SER A 18 -8.55 -17.82 3.49
C SER A 18 -9.26 -17.02 2.41
N PHE A 19 -8.48 -16.36 1.54
CA PHE A 19 -9.00 -15.70 0.35
C PHE A 19 -9.58 -16.68 -0.68
N TYR A 20 -9.18 -17.95 -0.63
CA TYR A 20 -9.78 -19.03 -1.42
C TYR A 20 -11.24 -19.32 -1.01
N ASP A 21 -11.62 -18.91 0.19
CA ASP A 21 -12.93 -19.18 0.76
C ASP A 21 -13.90 -17.99 0.65
N ILE A 22 -13.53 -16.93 -0.07
CA ILE A 22 -14.44 -15.79 -0.29
C ILE A 22 -15.75 -16.30 -0.92
N ASN A 23 -16.88 -15.83 -0.38
CA ASN A 23 -18.25 -16.26 -0.68
C ASN A 23 -18.64 -17.67 -0.19
N LYS A 24 -17.78 -18.39 0.54
CA LYS A 24 -18.17 -19.63 1.25
C LYS A 24 -18.87 -19.34 2.59
N THR A 25 -19.50 -20.34 3.17
CA THR A 25 -20.39 -20.20 4.35
C THR A 25 -19.69 -19.64 5.61
N ASN A 26 -18.40 -19.94 5.80
CA ASN A 26 -17.63 -19.57 6.99
C ASN A 26 -16.75 -18.31 6.84
N SER A 27 -16.90 -17.54 5.76
CA SER A 27 -16.00 -16.41 5.43
C SER A 27 -16.70 -15.04 5.50
N TYR A 28 -17.58 -14.83 6.47
CA TYR A 28 -18.45 -13.65 6.49
C TYR A 28 -17.65 -12.34 6.53
N MET A 29 -16.66 -12.23 7.43
CA MET A 29 -15.85 -11.02 7.56
C MET A 29 -14.97 -10.84 6.33
N THR A 30 -14.29 -11.89 5.85
CA THR A 30 -13.45 -11.84 4.65
C THR A 30 -14.27 -11.42 3.43
N THR A 31 -15.46 -12.01 3.24
CA THR A 31 -16.35 -11.70 2.12
C THR A 31 -16.87 -10.26 2.21
N ARG A 32 -17.29 -9.79 3.40
CA ARG A 32 -17.69 -8.39 3.60
C ARG A 32 -16.56 -7.43 3.22
N SER A 33 -15.34 -7.71 3.68
CA SER A 33 -14.15 -6.91 3.42
C SER A 33 -13.82 -6.82 1.94
N PHE A 34 -13.95 -7.94 1.22
CA PHE A 34 -13.84 -7.98 -0.24
C PHE A 34 -14.87 -7.05 -0.92
N TYR A 35 -16.17 -7.16 -0.58
CA TYR A 35 -17.20 -6.31 -1.21
C TYR A 35 -17.07 -4.83 -0.84
N VAL A 36 -16.59 -4.50 0.36
CA VAL A 36 -16.28 -3.11 0.72
C VAL A 36 -15.16 -2.56 -0.15
N LEU A 37 -14.09 -3.34 -0.36
CA LEU A 37 -12.99 -2.93 -1.22
C LEU A 37 -13.43 -2.84 -2.69
N GLU A 38 -14.26 -3.78 -3.14
CA GLU A 38 -14.86 -3.76 -4.48
C GLU A 38 -15.72 -2.50 -4.70
N PHE A 39 -16.50 -2.08 -3.69
CA PHE A 39 -17.25 -0.82 -3.73
C PHE A 39 -16.33 0.36 -4.03
N PHE A 40 -15.22 0.51 -3.28
CA PHE A 40 -14.27 1.60 -3.52
C PHE A 40 -13.61 1.52 -4.89
N ILE A 41 -13.35 0.31 -5.41
CA ILE A 41 -12.79 0.15 -6.76
C ILE A 41 -13.77 0.60 -7.84
N LYS A 42 -15.06 0.28 -7.69
CA LYS A 42 -16.10 0.72 -8.63
C LYS A 42 -16.31 2.25 -8.59
N MET A 43 -16.21 2.84 -7.41
CA MET A 43 -16.39 4.30 -7.23
C MET A 43 -15.14 5.11 -7.53
N GLY A 44 -13.95 4.49 -7.48
CA GLY A 44 -12.66 5.19 -7.60
C GLY A 44 -12.35 6.04 -6.38
N LYS A 45 -11.86 7.27 -6.59
CA LYS A 45 -11.62 8.23 -5.51
C LYS A 45 -12.93 8.87 -5.05
N ILE A 46 -13.23 8.79 -3.75
CA ILE A 46 -14.44 9.37 -3.16
C ILE A 46 -14.06 10.55 -2.28
N LYS A 47 -14.60 11.74 -2.60
CA LYS A 47 -14.45 12.93 -1.76
C LYS A 47 -15.23 12.75 -0.46
N ILE A 48 -14.58 12.98 0.68
CA ILE A 48 -15.21 12.84 2.00
C ILE A 48 -15.84 14.18 2.38
N ILE A 49 -17.05 14.41 1.90
CA ILE A 49 -17.83 15.60 2.27
C ILE A 49 -18.63 15.33 3.55
N LYS A 50 -19.38 14.22 3.56
CA LYS A 50 -20.18 13.76 4.70
C LYS A 50 -19.97 12.25 4.89
N ILE A 51 -19.36 11.86 6.00
CA ILE A 51 -19.02 10.46 6.27
C ILE A 51 -20.28 9.55 6.29
N LYS A 52 -21.41 10.09 6.78
CA LYS A 52 -22.69 9.36 6.85
C LYS A 52 -23.22 8.94 5.47
N ASP A 53 -22.99 9.75 4.44
CA ASP A 53 -23.46 9.43 3.08
C ASP A 53 -22.64 8.30 2.47
N LEU A 54 -21.31 8.32 2.68
CA LEU A 54 -20.42 7.23 2.31
C LEU A 54 -20.83 5.92 3.03
N GLU A 55 -21.09 5.99 4.34
CA GLU A 55 -21.50 4.84 5.12
C GLU A 55 -22.82 4.23 4.62
N LYS A 56 -23.78 5.07 4.22
CA LYS A 56 -25.05 4.64 3.60
C LYS A 56 -24.83 3.95 2.26
N GLN A 57 -23.95 4.49 1.42
CA GLN A 57 -23.62 3.90 0.11
C GLN A 57 -22.96 2.53 0.26
N ILE A 58 -21.99 2.38 1.18
CA ILE A 58 -21.35 1.10 1.47
C ILE A 58 -22.39 0.07 1.95
N LYS A 59 -23.27 0.44 2.88
CA LYS A 59 -24.35 -0.44 3.37
C LYS A 59 -25.26 -0.91 2.23
N ASN A 60 -25.72 0.01 1.37
CA ASN A 60 -26.57 -0.34 0.23
C ASN A 60 -25.85 -1.25 -0.76
N TYR A 61 -24.56 -0.98 -1.03
CA TYR A 61 -23.76 -1.84 -1.90
C TYR A 61 -23.65 -3.27 -1.34
N LEU A 62 -23.39 -3.41 -0.04
CA LEU A 62 -23.31 -4.73 0.61
C LEU A 62 -24.64 -5.48 0.55
N ILE A 63 -25.77 -4.81 0.81
CA ILE A 63 -27.11 -5.42 0.71
C ILE A 63 -27.36 -5.98 -0.69
N ASN A 64 -26.93 -5.26 -1.73
CA ASN A 64 -27.20 -5.63 -3.11
C ASN A 64 -26.23 -6.68 -3.68
N ASN A 65 -25.01 -6.76 -3.16
CA ASN A 65 -23.94 -7.59 -3.76
C ASN A 65 -23.48 -8.75 -2.88
N PHE A 66 -23.58 -8.64 -1.55
CA PHE A 66 -23.20 -9.70 -0.62
C PHE A 66 -24.45 -10.43 -0.12
N LYS A 67 -24.80 -11.55 -0.77
CA LYS A 67 -26.04 -12.33 -0.50
C LYS A 67 -26.29 -12.64 0.98
N SER A 68 -25.23 -12.97 1.73
CA SER A 68 -25.35 -13.33 3.15
C SER A 68 -25.28 -12.12 4.09
N PHE A 69 -25.18 -10.89 3.56
CA PHE A 69 -25.10 -9.69 4.38
C PHE A 69 -26.40 -9.45 5.13
N LYS A 70 -26.35 -9.57 6.46
CA LYS A 70 -27.47 -9.22 7.33
C LYS A 70 -27.35 -7.76 7.73
N LYS A 71 -28.37 -6.96 7.39
CA LYS A 71 -28.47 -5.58 7.88
C LYS A 71 -28.42 -5.59 9.41
N ASN A 72 -27.54 -4.77 9.96
CA ASN A 72 -27.34 -4.65 11.40
C ASN A 72 -26.92 -3.21 11.76
N ASP A 73 -26.87 -2.94 13.06
CA ASP A 73 -26.51 -1.63 13.61
C ASP A 73 -25.01 -1.41 13.74
N SER A 74 -24.18 -2.23 13.06
CA SER A 74 -22.74 -2.02 13.07
C SER A 74 -22.40 -0.65 12.48
N VAL A 75 -21.44 0.00 13.13
CA VAL A 75 -20.81 1.22 12.64
C VAL A 75 -20.02 0.89 11.38
N VAL A 76 -20.36 1.54 10.26
CA VAL A 76 -19.81 1.20 8.94
C VAL A 76 -18.34 1.57 8.82
N SER A 77 -17.87 2.58 9.56
CA SER A 77 -16.44 2.86 9.64
C SER A 77 -15.59 1.66 10.07
N HIS A 78 -16.15 0.70 10.81
CA HIS A 78 -15.44 -0.55 11.14
C HIS A 78 -15.30 -1.52 9.96
N PHE A 79 -16.00 -1.29 8.85
CA PHE A 79 -15.92 -2.11 7.65
C PHE A 79 -14.76 -1.70 6.74
N TYR A 80 -14.38 -0.41 6.75
CA TYR A 80 -13.34 0.11 5.86
C TYR A 80 -12.09 0.66 6.58
N LYS A 81 -12.18 1.12 7.84
CA LYS A 81 -10.98 1.56 8.58
C LYS A 81 -9.92 0.46 8.72
N PRO A 82 -10.25 -0.83 8.97
CA PRO A 82 -9.21 -1.84 8.99
C PRO A 82 -8.62 -2.11 7.59
N LEU A 83 -9.36 -1.89 6.50
CA LEU A 83 -8.78 -1.93 5.14
C LEU A 83 -7.77 -0.79 4.92
N ILE A 84 -7.98 0.37 5.54
CA ILE A 84 -6.99 1.46 5.58
C ILE A 84 -5.77 1.05 6.40
N PHE A 85 -5.99 0.42 7.56
CA PHE A 85 -4.91 -0.08 8.39
C PHE A 85 -4.02 -1.08 7.65
N TYR A 86 -4.60 -2.03 6.91
CA TYR A 86 -3.86 -3.00 6.11
C TYR A 86 -3.32 -2.45 4.78
N GLY A 87 -3.49 -1.15 4.50
CA GLY A 87 -2.96 -0.52 3.29
C GLY A 87 -3.71 -0.86 2.00
N LEU A 88 -4.91 -1.45 2.06
CA LEU A 88 -5.75 -1.73 0.88
C LEU A 88 -6.59 -0.52 0.45
N LEU A 89 -6.88 0.38 1.39
CA LEU A 89 -7.46 1.69 1.16
C LEU A 89 -6.51 2.77 1.69
N LYS A 90 -6.58 3.98 1.15
CA LYS A 90 -5.78 5.10 1.63
C LYS A 90 -6.56 6.40 1.58
N TYR A 91 -6.30 7.28 2.54
CA TYR A 91 -6.71 8.68 2.41
C TYR A 91 -5.68 9.46 1.61
N ILE A 92 -6.16 10.34 0.75
CA ILE A 92 -5.32 11.30 0.03
C ILE A 92 -5.90 12.70 0.15
N TYR A 93 -5.07 13.71 -0.12
CA TYR A 93 -5.49 15.10 -0.14
C TYR A 93 -5.20 15.71 -1.51
N ILE A 94 -6.22 16.29 -2.13
CA ILE A 94 -6.09 17.05 -3.38
C ILE A 94 -6.50 18.49 -3.07
N GLY A 95 -5.53 19.41 -3.06
CA GLY A 95 -5.70 20.70 -2.40
C GLY A 95 -6.12 20.52 -0.94
N ASN A 96 -7.20 21.19 -0.54
CA ASN A 96 -7.77 21.10 0.82
C ASN A 96 -8.78 19.96 0.99
N ASP A 97 -9.10 19.23 -0.08
CA ASP A 97 -10.13 18.20 -0.05
C ASP A 97 -9.55 16.83 0.31
N LYS A 98 -10.21 16.15 1.25
CA LYS A 98 -9.87 14.78 1.66
C LYS A 98 -10.65 13.76 0.84
N TYR A 99 -9.95 12.75 0.34
CA TYR A 99 -10.54 11.62 -0.39
C TYR A 99 -10.14 10.29 0.24
N ILE A 100 -10.93 9.26 -0.02
CA ILE A 100 -10.56 7.86 0.18
C ILE A 100 -10.53 7.16 -1.18
N MET A 101 -9.53 6.31 -1.40
CA MET A 101 -9.39 5.51 -2.62
C MET A 101 -8.78 4.14 -2.34
N PRO A 102 -8.96 3.16 -3.23
CA PRO A 102 -8.15 1.94 -3.23
C PRO A 102 -6.68 2.26 -3.39
N SER A 103 -5.81 1.53 -2.69
CA SER A 103 -4.40 1.48 -3.04
C SER A 103 -4.17 0.65 -4.31
N PHE A 104 -2.96 0.74 -4.86
CA PHE A 104 -2.54 -0.13 -5.96
C PHE A 104 -2.68 -1.61 -5.57
N GLU A 105 -2.17 -1.99 -4.39
CA GLU A 105 -2.26 -3.34 -3.85
C GLU A 105 -3.71 -3.76 -3.60
N GLY A 106 -4.56 -2.87 -3.08
CA GLY A 106 -5.98 -3.13 -2.86
C GLY A 106 -6.74 -3.42 -4.16
N ARG A 107 -6.45 -2.68 -5.22
CA ARG A 107 -7.06 -2.94 -6.54
C ARG A 107 -6.59 -4.26 -7.12
N LYS A 108 -5.27 -4.50 -7.13
CA LYS A 108 -4.70 -5.74 -7.65
C LYS A 108 -5.18 -6.96 -6.86
N PHE A 109 -5.27 -6.86 -5.54
CA PHE A 109 -5.89 -7.87 -4.68
C PHE A 109 -7.30 -8.25 -5.18
N VAL A 110 -8.20 -7.28 -5.38
CA VAL A 110 -9.56 -7.58 -5.84
C VAL A 110 -9.58 -8.13 -7.26
N SER A 111 -8.73 -7.66 -8.18
CA SER A 111 -8.69 -8.22 -9.54
C SER A 111 -8.28 -9.68 -9.54
N GLU A 112 -7.29 -10.06 -8.72
CA GLU A 112 -6.86 -11.45 -8.59
C GLU A 112 -7.92 -12.34 -7.97
N ILE A 113 -8.63 -11.87 -6.92
CA ILE A 113 -9.76 -12.62 -6.35
C ILE A 113 -10.85 -12.88 -7.39
N LYS A 114 -11.18 -11.89 -8.23
CA LYS A 114 -12.23 -12.02 -9.25
C LYS A 114 -11.91 -13.07 -10.31
N ILE A 115 -10.64 -13.33 -10.59
CA ILE A 115 -10.20 -14.38 -11.51
C ILE A 115 -9.78 -15.67 -10.77
N ASN A 116 -10.16 -15.81 -9.50
CA ASN A 116 -9.86 -16.95 -8.62
C ASN A 116 -8.36 -17.19 -8.37
N ASN A 117 -7.50 -16.19 -8.55
CA ASN A 117 -6.07 -16.27 -8.28
C ASN A 117 -5.75 -15.88 -6.83
N SER A 118 -6.20 -16.71 -5.88
CA SER A 118 -6.06 -16.43 -4.44
C SER A 118 -4.60 -16.33 -3.98
N THR A 119 -3.69 -17.06 -4.63
CA THR A 119 -2.25 -17.02 -4.33
C THR A 119 -1.67 -15.64 -4.62
N LEU A 120 -1.93 -15.08 -5.81
CA LEU A 120 -1.41 -13.76 -6.15
C LEU A 120 -2.13 -12.64 -5.38
N ALA A 121 -3.42 -12.83 -5.08
CA ALA A 121 -4.15 -11.93 -4.17
C ALA A 121 -3.49 -11.89 -2.78
N LEU A 122 -3.13 -13.05 -2.21
CA LEU A 122 -2.40 -13.12 -0.95
C LEU A 122 -1.06 -12.38 -1.01
N SER A 123 -0.32 -12.50 -2.12
CA SER A 123 0.92 -11.75 -2.32
C SER A 123 0.68 -10.23 -2.32
N TYR A 124 -0.35 -9.72 -3.01
CA TYR A 124 -0.68 -8.29 -2.97
C TYR A 124 -1.11 -7.82 -1.57
N PHE A 125 -1.90 -8.62 -0.85
CA PHE A 125 -2.26 -8.33 0.53
C PHE A 125 -1.02 -8.29 1.43
N PHE A 126 -0.12 -9.26 1.30
CA PHE A 126 1.15 -9.29 2.02
C PHE A 126 1.98 -8.03 1.76
N ARG A 127 2.17 -7.63 0.49
CA ARG A 127 2.87 -6.39 0.12
C ARG A 127 2.22 -5.16 0.76
N ALA A 128 0.89 -5.10 0.81
CA ALA A 128 0.19 -4.02 1.52
C ALA A 128 0.53 -4.00 3.01
N THR A 129 0.66 -5.17 3.67
CA THR A 129 1.09 -5.25 5.09
C THR A 129 2.50 -4.72 5.32
N MET A 130 3.40 -4.88 4.36
CA MET A 130 4.78 -4.39 4.44
C MET A 130 4.89 -2.86 4.43
N GLU A 131 3.86 -2.16 3.93
CA GLU A 131 3.77 -0.70 3.88
C GLU A 131 3.00 -0.08 5.05
N VAL A 132 2.39 -0.91 5.90
CA VAL A 132 1.68 -0.39 7.07
C VAL A 132 2.70 0.17 8.05
N MET A 133 2.46 1.40 8.48
CA MET A 133 3.26 2.11 9.46
C MET A 133 2.39 2.66 10.58
N TYR A 134 3.01 3.06 11.69
CA TYR A 134 2.45 4.09 12.57
C TYR A 134 3.21 5.41 12.35
N PRO A 135 2.56 6.58 12.53
CA PRO A 135 1.12 6.74 12.71
C PRO A 135 0.33 6.34 11.44
N ASN A 136 -0.94 5.99 11.60
CA ASN A 136 -1.84 5.63 10.50
C ASN A 136 -3.22 6.24 10.75
N ASP A 137 -3.87 6.69 9.68
CA ASP A 137 -5.23 7.25 9.71
C ASP A 137 -6.29 6.29 10.28
N ALA A 138 -6.04 4.99 10.29
CA ALA A 138 -6.93 4.00 10.89
C ALA A 138 -6.85 3.96 12.44
N THR A 139 -5.77 4.48 13.02
CA THR A 139 -5.43 4.44 14.45
C THR A 139 -4.95 5.82 14.94
N PRO A 140 -5.80 6.86 14.86
CA PRO A 140 -5.41 8.26 15.09
C PRO A 140 -4.92 8.57 16.52
N ASP A 141 -5.21 7.69 17.47
CA ASP A 141 -4.77 7.81 18.87
C ASP A 141 -3.30 7.39 19.07
N VAL A 142 -2.71 6.66 18.10
CA VAL A 142 -1.30 6.26 18.14
C VAL A 142 -0.45 7.35 17.50
N LYS A 143 -0.09 8.34 18.31
CA LYS A 143 0.78 9.46 17.93
C LYS A 143 2.22 9.19 18.38
N ASN A 144 3.20 9.77 17.68
CA ASN A 144 4.63 9.70 18.04
C ASN A 144 5.21 8.28 18.11
N LEU A 145 4.68 7.35 17.30
CA LEU A 145 5.22 6.03 17.09
C LEU A 145 5.54 5.89 15.61
N TYR A 146 6.80 5.64 15.26
CA TYR A 146 7.30 5.70 13.89
C TYR A 146 7.98 4.39 13.52
N LEU A 147 7.18 3.43 13.08
CA LEU A 147 7.65 2.10 12.74
C LEU A 147 6.70 1.36 11.79
N PHE A 148 7.18 0.25 11.23
CA PHE A 148 6.43 -0.69 10.41
C PHE A 148 6.12 -1.97 11.23
N PRO A 149 4.91 -2.12 11.81
CA PRO A 149 4.66 -3.19 12.78
C PRO A 149 4.79 -4.59 12.18
N PHE A 150 4.35 -4.80 10.94
CA PHE A 150 4.44 -6.11 10.29
C PHE A 150 5.88 -6.49 9.92
N ARG A 151 6.71 -5.53 9.50
CA ARG A 151 8.15 -5.79 9.25
C ARG A 151 8.83 -6.31 10.51
N ILE A 152 8.54 -5.71 11.67
CA ILE A 152 9.07 -6.16 12.97
C ILE A 152 8.58 -7.57 13.32
N ILE A 153 7.28 -7.86 13.13
CA ILE A 153 6.72 -9.19 13.40
C ILE A 153 7.41 -10.26 12.55
N TYR A 154 7.49 -10.02 11.24
CA TYR A 154 8.10 -10.97 10.31
C TYR A 154 9.60 -11.14 10.58
N TYR A 155 10.30 -10.05 10.94
CA TYR A 155 11.71 -10.13 11.34
C TYR A 155 11.93 -11.05 12.54
N TYR A 156 11.12 -10.90 13.60
CA TYR A 156 11.25 -11.77 14.76
C TYR A 156 10.97 -13.23 14.43
N ILE A 157 9.95 -13.51 13.61
CA ILE A 157 9.65 -14.88 13.19
C ILE A 157 10.78 -15.45 12.34
N LEU A 158 11.34 -14.69 11.38
CA LEU A 158 12.46 -15.15 10.55
C LEU A 158 13.73 -15.39 11.39
N LYS A 159 13.99 -14.53 12.37
CA LYS A 159 15.16 -14.63 13.26
C LYS A 159 15.06 -15.81 14.23
N ASN A 160 13.88 -16.04 14.81
CA ASN A 160 13.70 -17.00 15.90
C ASN A 160 13.00 -18.29 15.45
N GLY A 161 12.53 -18.37 14.20
CA GLY A 161 11.64 -19.41 13.69
C GLY A 161 10.17 -19.19 14.07
N PHE A 162 9.88 -18.53 15.20
CA PHE A 162 8.52 -18.32 15.70
C PHE A 162 8.40 -17.15 16.70
N ILE A 163 7.15 -16.79 17.02
CA ILE A 163 6.78 -15.94 18.17
C ILE A 163 5.59 -16.54 18.92
N THR A 164 5.44 -16.28 20.21
CA THR A 164 4.32 -16.79 21.03
C THR A 164 3.21 -15.75 21.22
N LYS A 165 2.02 -16.20 21.65
CA LYS A 165 0.93 -15.29 22.07
C LYS A 165 1.38 -14.27 23.12
N ASP A 166 2.10 -14.73 24.15
CA ASP A 166 2.59 -13.88 25.22
C ASP A 166 3.64 -12.88 24.73
N PHE A 167 4.51 -13.31 23.81
CA PHE A 167 5.47 -12.41 23.18
C PHE A 167 4.78 -11.26 22.43
N ILE A 168 3.66 -11.53 21.76
CA ILE A 168 2.86 -10.50 21.12
C ILE A 168 2.23 -9.57 22.18
N ASP A 169 1.49 -10.14 23.14
CA ASP A 169 0.67 -9.39 24.09
C ASP A 169 1.49 -8.56 25.10
N TYR A 170 2.73 -8.97 25.40
CA TYR A 170 3.57 -8.36 26.45
C TYR A 170 4.90 -7.77 25.97
N LYS A 171 5.27 -7.96 24.69
CA LYS A 171 6.54 -7.42 24.16
C LYS A 171 6.38 -6.71 22.82
N ILE A 172 5.93 -7.39 21.76
CA ILE A 172 5.89 -6.81 20.40
C ILE A 172 5.14 -5.48 20.37
N VAL A 173 3.94 -5.42 20.95
CA VAL A 173 3.09 -4.22 20.90
C VAL A 173 3.66 -3.02 21.67
N PHE A 174 4.75 -3.21 22.42
CA PHE A 174 5.45 -2.19 23.21
C PHE A 174 6.80 -1.78 22.61
N ILE A 175 7.18 -2.33 21.47
CA ILE A 175 8.41 -1.99 20.75
C ILE A 175 8.19 -0.62 20.08
N ASN A 176 8.97 0.38 20.48
CA ASN A 176 8.87 1.73 19.93
C ASN A 176 10.20 2.20 19.31
N THR A 177 11.30 1.50 19.60
CA THR A 177 12.66 1.85 19.16
C THR A 177 13.47 0.60 18.78
N ILE A 178 14.58 0.82 18.06
CA ILE A 178 15.59 -0.22 17.79
C ILE A 178 16.16 -0.80 19.09
N ALA A 179 16.36 0.03 20.12
CA ALA A 179 16.86 -0.42 21.42
C ALA A 179 15.91 -1.41 22.10
N ASP A 180 14.59 -1.26 21.93
CA ASP A 180 13.61 -2.21 22.47
C ASP A 180 13.76 -3.60 21.81
N ILE A 181 14.16 -3.66 20.53
CA ILE A 181 14.42 -4.92 19.82
C ILE A 181 15.68 -5.59 20.37
N ASN A 182 16.75 -4.81 20.57
CA ASN A 182 18.06 -5.32 21.00
C ASN A 182 18.07 -5.76 22.47
N ASN A 183 17.40 -5.02 23.35
CA ASN A 183 17.51 -5.23 24.81
C ASN A 183 16.66 -6.38 25.34
N ASN A 184 15.89 -7.06 24.49
CA ASN A 184 15.08 -8.23 24.84
C ASN A 184 14.16 -8.08 26.08
N ILE A 185 13.82 -6.86 26.49
CA ILE A 185 13.09 -6.57 27.73
C ILE A 185 11.64 -7.03 27.60
N PHE A 186 11.17 -7.80 28.59
CA PHE A 186 9.74 -8.09 28.78
C PHE A 186 9.15 -7.02 29.70
N TYR A 187 8.07 -6.39 29.26
CA TYR A 187 7.41 -5.38 30.08
C TYR A 187 6.43 -6.07 31.03
N ASN A 188 6.69 -5.94 32.33
CA ASN A 188 5.82 -6.44 33.38
C ASN A 188 4.62 -5.48 33.53
N LEU A 189 3.78 -5.40 32.49
CA LEU A 189 2.65 -4.48 32.40
C LEU A 189 1.35 -5.25 32.64
N LYS A 190 0.51 -4.70 33.53
CA LYS A 190 -0.83 -5.22 33.81
C LYS A 190 -1.56 -5.49 32.48
N ASN A 191 -2.05 -6.71 32.33
CA ASN A 191 -2.81 -7.22 31.20
C ASN A 191 -3.98 -6.27 30.88
N THR A 192 -3.84 -5.42 29.86
CA THR A 192 -4.96 -4.57 29.42
C THR A 192 -5.66 -5.21 28.24
N SER A 193 -6.98 -5.03 28.17
CA SER A 193 -7.79 -5.49 27.03
C SER A 193 -7.31 -4.94 25.69
N LYS A 194 -6.57 -3.82 25.66
CA LYS A 194 -6.02 -3.20 24.44
C LYS A 194 -4.90 -4.03 23.81
N ASN A 195 -3.97 -4.58 24.59
CA ASN A 195 -2.85 -5.35 24.03
C ASN A 195 -3.35 -6.60 23.29
N LYS A 196 -4.33 -7.29 23.90
CA LYS A 196 -4.97 -8.48 23.32
C LYS A 196 -5.70 -8.20 22.01
N LYS A 197 -6.17 -6.97 21.77
CA LYS A 197 -6.86 -6.61 20.51
C LYS A 197 -5.94 -6.73 19.31
N PHE A 198 -4.67 -6.33 19.45
CA PHE A 198 -3.72 -6.46 18.34
C PHE A 198 -3.55 -7.93 17.93
N ARG A 199 -3.33 -8.83 18.89
CA ARG A 199 -3.28 -10.27 18.60
C ARG A 199 -4.61 -10.80 18.04
N THR A 200 -5.72 -10.58 18.75
CA THR A 200 -7.01 -11.20 18.42
C THR A 200 -7.63 -10.68 17.12
N TRP A 201 -7.33 -9.45 16.72
CA TRP A 201 -7.89 -8.84 15.50
C TRP A 201 -6.89 -8.78 14.37
N VAL A 202 -5.64 -8.38 14.64
CA VAL A 202 -4.63 -8.20 13.58
C VAL A 202 -3.92 -9.50 13.28
N ILE A 203 -3.29 -10.12 14.28
CA ILE A 203 -2.47 -11.33 14.08
C ILE A 203 -3.35 -12.52 13.68
N ASN A 204 -4.50 -12.69 14.32
CA ASN A 204 -5.41 -13.77 13.93
C ASN A 204 -5.93 -13.59 12.49
N SER A 205 -6.16 -12.36 12.01
CA SER A 205 -6.50 -12.15 10.58
C SER A 205 -5.36 -12.62 9.67
N LEU A 206 -4.09 -12.41 10.05
CA LEU A 206 -2.94 -12.93 9.28
C LEU A 206 -2.89 -14.46 9.27
N VAL A 207 -3.35 -15.11 10.35
CA VAL A 207 -3.50 -16.57 10.38
C VAL A 207 -4.60 -17.01 9.42
N ASP A 208 -5.79 -16.38 9.52
CA ASP A 208 -6.95 -16.76 8.71
C ASP A 208 -6.68 -16.61 7.21
N VAL A 209 -5.98 -15.55 6.80
CA VAL A 209 -5.64 -15.34 5.38
C VAL A 209 -4.45 -16.18 4.89
N GLY A 210 -3.77 -16.90 5.78
CA GLY A 210 -2.64 -17.77 5.42
C GLY A 210 -1.28 -17.06 5.32
N ILE A 211 -1.10 -15.89 5.94
CA ILE A 211 0.24 -15.29 6.11
C ILE A 211 1.00 -16.01 7.23
N LEU A 212 0.33 -16.23 8.35
CA LEU A 212 0.87 -16.92 9.52
C LEU A 212 0.24 -18.30 9.71
N ASN A 213 0.96 -19.19 10.36
CA ASN A 213 0.43 -20.42 10.93
C ASN A 213 0.28 -20.24 12.45
N LEU A 214 -0.68 -20.95 13.05
CA LEU A 214 -0.84 -21.01 14.50
C LEU A 214 -0.96 -22.47 14.94
N LYS A 215 -0.03 -22.93 15.79
CA LYS A 215 -0.08 -24.26 16.42
C LYS A 215 0.42 -24.15 17.86
N ASN A 216 -0.33 -24.67 18.83
CA ASN A 216 0.04 -24.67 20.25
C ASN A 216 0.53 -23.29 20.76
N ASP A 217 -0.23 -22.24 20.44
CA ASP A 217 0.07 -20.85 20.84
C ASP A 217 1.36 -20.24 20.27
N ILE A 218 1.93 -20.90 19.27
CA ILE A 218 3.11 -20.48 18.52
C ILE A 218 2.69 -20.05 17.12
N TYR A 219 3.16 -18.87 16.71
CA TYR A 219 2.99 -18.31 15.38
C TYR A 219 4.26 -18.48 14.56
N THR A 220 4.13 -19.01 13.35
CA THR A 220 5.21 -19.10 12.34
C THR A 220 4.75 -18.49 11.02
N LEU A 221 5.68 -18.21 10.11
CA LEU A 221 5.37 -17.76 8.75
C LEU A 221 5.03 -18.96 7.86
N ASN A 222 4.10 -18.79 6.92
CA ASN A 222 3.92 -19.76 5.85
C ASN A 222 5.11 -19.75 4.87
N ASN A 223 5.46 -20.92 4.33
CA ASN A 223 6.65 -21.07 3.47
C ASN A 223 6.61 -20.19 2.22
N ASN A 224 5.44 -20.04 1.59
CA ASN A 224 5.25 -19.15 0.45
C ASN A 224 5.53 -17.68 0.80
N ILE A 225 5.19 -17.25 2.03
CA ILE A 225 5.51 -15.90 2.52
C ILE A 225 6.99 -15.75 2.81
N ILE A 226 7.65 -16.78 3.37
CA ILE A 226 9.11 -16.78 3.55
C ILE A 226 9.81 -16.59 2.21
N THR A 227 9.42 -17.37 1.18
CA THR A 227 9.94 -17.23 -0.18
C THR A 227 9.67 -15.84 -0.76
N LEU A 228 8.47 -15.29 -0.54
CA LEU A 228 8.13 -13.95 -1.00
C LEU A 228 9.02 -12.89 -0.35
N ILE A 229 9.26 -12.98 0.97
CA ILE A 229 10.17 -12.09 1.69
C ILE A 229 11.59 -12.21 1.13
N GLN A 230 12.12 -13.43 1.00
CA GLN A 230 13.49 -13.66 0.52
C GLN A 230 13.72 -13.14 -0.91
N ASN A 231 12.69 -13.16 -1.74
CA ASN A 231 12.78 -12.71 -3.13
C ASN A 231 12.58 -11.22 -3.30
N GLU A 232 11.77 -10.60 -2.44
CA GLU A 232 11.32 -9.22 -2.66
C GLU A 232 11.84 -8.24 -1.62
N TYR A 233 12.23 -8.67 -0.41
CA TYR A 233 12.52 -7.76 0.70
C TYR A 233 13.82 -8.08 1.41
N GLU A 234 14.59 -7.04 1.72
CA GLU A 234 15.71 -7.12 2.65
C GLU A 234 15.26 -6.74 4.07
N MET A 235 15.16 -7.73 4.95
CA MET A 235 14.72 -7.54 6.34
C MET A 235 15.85 -7.00 7.23
N ASN A 236 15.96 -5.68 7.35
CA ASN A 236 16.91 -4.99 8.24
C ASN A 236 16.15 -4.19 9.32
N ILE A 237 16.58 -4.31 10.58
CA ILE A 237 16.02 -3.58 11.74
C ILE A 237 16.01 -2.06 11.49
N ASP A 238 17.06 -1.50 10.87
CA ASP A 238 17.17 -0.05 10.63
C ASP A 238 16.06 0.47 9.71
N LYS A 239 15.45 -0.43 8.93
CA LYS A 239 14.38 -0.13 7.95
C LYS A 239 12.97 -0.38 8.51
N MET A 240 12.87 -0.63 9.82
CA MET A 240 11.62 -0.88 10.54
C MET A 240 11.15 0.32 11.35
N PHE A 241 12.02 1.30 11.57
CA PHE A 241 11.74 2.53 12.33
C PHE A 241 12.07 3.73 11.46
N PHE A 242 11.45 4.87 11.75
CA PHE A 242 11.72 6.11 11.03
C PHE A 242 11.55 7.36 11.88
N THR A 243 11.93 8.53 11.36
CA THR A 243 11.59 9.83 11.96
C THR A 243 10.76 10.66 10.99
N TRP A 244 10.02 11.65 11.50
CA TRP A 244 9.20 12.56 10.68
C TRP A 244 10.02 13.60 9.90
N ASN A 245 11.24 13.89 10.37
CA ASN A 245 12.12 14.89 9.74
C ASN A 245 12.93 14.31 8.60
N ASP A 246 13.12 12.99 8.59
CA ASP A 246 13.47 12.31 7.37
C ASP A 246 12.22 12.37 6.49
N GLU A 247 12.32 13.04 5.34
CA GLU A 247 11.37 12.78 4.28
C GLU A 247 11.29 11.24 4.17
N ILE A 248 10.08 10.69 4.13
CA ILE A 248 9.80 9.24 4.12
C ILE A 248 10.57 8.48 3.00
N GLU A 249 11.29 9.22 2.14
CA GLU A 249 12.29 8.82 1.16
C GLU A 249 13.32 7.77 1.61
N PHE A 250 13.64 7.60 2.90
CA PHE A 250 14.81 6.80 3.30
C PHE A 250 14.56 5.39 3.87
N TYR A 251 13.31 4.96 4.05
CA TYR A 251 13.01 3.71 4.79
C TYR A 251 12.60 2.54 3.89
N ASP A 252 13.38 2.35 2.84
CA ASP A 252 13.19 1.23 1.93
C ASP A 252 13.87 -0.02 2.46
N THR A 253 13.09 -1.05 2.82
CA THR A 253 13.52 -2.46 2.74
C THR A 253 13.75 -2.79 1.29
N LYS A 254 14.84 -2.24 0.74
CA LYS A 254 15.38 -2.44 -0.61
C LYS A 254 14.63 -3.58 -1.24
N ILE A 255 13.61 -3.23 -2.03
CA ILE A 255 12.96 -4.26 -2.80
C ILE A 255 14.09 -4.86 -3.61
N ILE A 256 14.31 -6.17 -3.62
CA ILE A 256 15.40 -6.76 -4.39
C ILE A 256 15.01 -6.64 -5.88
N THR A 257 14.93 -5.40 -6.40
CA THR A 257 15.03 -5.15 -7.80
C THR A 257 16.43 -5.65 -8.13
N LYS A 258 16.51 -6.72 -8.90
CA LYS A 258 17.66 -6.90 -9.78
C LYS A 258 17.89 -5.53 -10.39
N ASN A 259 19.01 -4.87 -10.05
CA ASN A 259 19.37 -3.55 -10.56
C ASN A 259 19.46 -3.64 -12.09
N LYS A 260 18.32 -3.59 -12.77
CA LYS A 260 18.25 -3.48 -14.21
C LYS A 260 18.59 -2.04 -14.51
N ALA A 261 19.74 -1.87 -15.16
CA ALA A 261 20.16 -0.56 -15.64
C ALA A 261 19.09 -0.02 -16.60
N ARG A 262 18.68 1.23 -16.39
CA ARG A 262 17.78 1.92 -17.31
C ARG A 262 18.43 2.04 -18.68
N ASN A 263 17.68 1.74 -19.72
CA ASN A 263 18.15 1.76 -21.09
C ASN A 263 18.18 3.20 -21.61
N GLN A 264 19.37 3.80 -21.61
CA GLN A 264 19.60 5.16 -22.10
C GLN A 264 19.16 5.35 -23.57
N LYS A 265 19.20 4.28 -24.40
CA LYS A 265 18.72 4.36 -25.78
C LYS A 265 17.22 4.60 -25.82
N LEU A 266 16.44 3.96 -24.95
CA LEU A 266 14.98 4.19 -24.87
C LEU A 266 14.66 5.62 -24.42
N ALA A 267 15.41 6.14 -23.43
CA ALA A 267 15.25 7.53 -23.00
C ALA A 267 15.51 8.52 -24.15
N LYS A 268 16.57 8.29 -24.93
CA LYS A 268 16.87 9.11 -26.12
C LYS A 268 15.78 8.98 -27.19
N SER A 269 15.37 7.75 -27.52
CA SER A 269 14.31 7.50 -28.49
C SER A 269 12.96 8.11 -28.06
N CYS A 270 12.69 8.21 -26.75
CA CYS A 270 11.50 8.90 -26.25
C CYS A 270 11.51 10.38 -26.60
N ILE A 271 12.65 11.05 -26.40
CA ILE A 271 12.84 12.47 -26.73
C ILE A 271 12.76 12.68 -28.26
N GLU A 272 13.41 11.82 -29.05
CA GLU A 272 13.36 11.87 -30.51
C GLU A 272 11.92 11.67 -31.02
N ARG A 273 11.18 10.68 -30.49
CA ARG A 273 9.77 10.40 -30.81
C ARG A 273 8.85 11.60 -30.54
N SER A 274 9.17 12.42 -29.54
CA SER A 274 8.42 13.63 -29.21
C SER A 274 8.68 14.80 -30.17
N ASN A 275 9.55 14.64 -31.17
CA ASN A 275 10.06 15.73 -32.01
C ASN A 275 10.65 16.88 -31.18
N PHE A 276 11.33 16.53 -30.07
CA PHE A 276 11.89 17.48 -29.12
C PHE A 276 10.85 18.48 -28.57
N LYS A 277 9.61 18.03 -28.35
CA LYS A 277 8.53 18.81 -27.71
C LYS A 277 8.08 18.14 -26.42
N CYS A 278 7.66 18.95 -25.44
CA CYS A 278 7.11 18.40 -24.21
C CYS A 278 5.75 17.73 -24.48
N GLU A 279 5.60 16.46 -24.10
CA GLU A 279 4.38 15.68 -24.36
C GLU A 279 3.21 16.02 -23.39
N ILE A 280 3.40 16.99 -22.48
CA ILE A 280 2.30 17.58 -21.68
C ILE A 280 1.71 18.80 -22.39
N ASP A 281 2.56 19.67 -22.91
CA ASP A 281 2.18 20.82 -23.70
C ASP A 281 3.29 21.13 -24.71
N ASN A 282 2.94 21.03 -26.00
CA ASN A 282 3.85 21.26 -27.10
C ASN A 282 4.33 22.71 -27.22
N ASN A 283 3.70 23.65 -26.50
CA ASN A 283 4.08 25.06 -26.46
C ASN A 283 5.10 25.37 -25.35
N HIS A 284 5.44 24.40 -24.50
CA HIS A 284 6.50 24.62 -23.51
C HIS A 284 7.86 24.77 -24.20
N PHE A 285 8.59 25.81 -23.83
CA PHE A 285 9.95 26.07 -24.29
C PHE A 285 10.95 25.96 -23.14
N THR A 286 12.17 25.51 -23.46
CA THR A 286 13.31 25.45 -22.53
C THR A 286 14.54 26.11 -23.18
N PHE A 287 15.73 25.52 -23.03
CA PHE A 287 16.94 25.92 -23.73
C PHE A 287 17.34 24.84 -24.76
N ASN A 288 18.13 25.21 -25.76
CA ASN A 288 18.70 24.24 -26.69
C ASN A 288 19.88 23.50 -26.05
N SER A 289 19.89 22.18 -26.18
CA SER A 289 21.03 21.34 -25.81
C SER A 289 22.17 21.50 -26.83
N LEU A 290 23.32 20.85 -26.56
CA LEU A 290 24.46 20.79 -27.50
C LEU A 290 24.09 20.22 -28.89
N SER A 291 22.99 19.47 -28.99
CA SER A 291 22.49 18.97 -30.28
C SER A 291 21.62 19.99 -31.05
N ASN A 292 21.55 21.23 -30.57
CA ASN A 292 20.70 22.31 -31.07
C ASN A 292 19.19 22.00 -31.09
N ASN A 293 18.77 21.01 -30.32
CA ASN A 293 17.36 20.69 -30.06
C ASN A 293 16.97 21.11 -28.64
N MET A 294 15.70 21.42 -28.42
CA MET A 294 15.16 21.75 -27.10
C MET A 294 15.47 20.64 -26.08
N TYR A 295 15.96 21.05 -24.90
CA TYR A 295 16.30 20.13 -23.82
C TYR A 295 15.04 19.59 -23.14
N LEU A 296 14.96 18.26 -23.04
CA LEU A 296 13.88 17.50 -22.40
C LEU A 296 14.46 16.36 -21.55
N GLU A 297 13.65 15.90 -20.60
CA GLU A 297 13.94 14.81 -19.69
C GLU A 297 12.93 13.68 -19.93
N SER A 298 13.41 12.45 -20.09
CA SER A 298 12.55 11.27 -20.20
C SER A 298 12.10 10.82 -18.81
N HIS A 299 10.82 10.55 -18.65
CA HIS A 299 10.22 10.14 -17.39
C HIS A 299 9.36 8.88 -17.57
N HIS A 300 9.49 7.91 -16.67
CA HIS A 300 8.61 6.74 -16.64
C HIS A 300 7.25 7.11 -16.07
N VAL A 301 6.18 6.83 -16.82
CA VAL A 301 4.78 7.10 -16.44
C VAL A 301 4.35 6.22 -15.27
N ILE A 302 4.70 4.94 -15.31
CA ILE A 302 4.72 4.08 -14.13
C ILE A 302 6.16 4.06 -13.64
N PRO A 303 6.46 4.62 -12.46
CA PRO A 303 7.82 4.75 -11.96
C PRO A 303 8.54 3.40 -11.91
N PHE A 304 9.81 3.40 -12.31
CA PHE A 304 10.60 2.17 -12.40
C PHE A 304 10.72 1.39 -11.08
N SER A 305 10.66 2.06 -9.92
CA SER A 305 10.62 1.42 -8.59
C SER A 305 9.40 0.53 -8.37
N MET A 306 8.35 0.68 -9.19
CA MET A 306 7.17 -0.19 -9.16
C MET A 306 7.39 -1.55 -9.85
N GLN A 307 8.57 -1.82 -10.42
CA GLN A 307 8.82 -3.01 -11.25
C GLN A 307 8.49 -4.32 -10.53
N ASN A 308 8.76 -4.41 -9.23
CA ASN A 308 8.48 -5.61 -8.43
C ASN A 308 7.01 -5.72 -7.99
N ARG A 309 6.18 -4.71 -8.28
CA ARG A 309 4.75 -4.69 -8.00
C ARG A 309 3.90 -4.95 -9.25
N VAL A 310 4.53 -5.13 -10.40
CA VAL A 310 3.88 -5.44 -11.68
C VAL A 310 4.52 -6.67 -12.33
N ASP A 311 3.79 -7.30 -13.25
CA ASP A 311 4.17 -8.51 -13.98
C ASP A 311 4.67 -8.23 -15.41
N PHE A 312 4.90 -6.96 -15.75
CA PHE A 312 5.39 -6.51 -17.06
C PHE A 312 6.61 -5.59 -16.92
N GLU A 313 7.43 -5.49 -17.97
CA GLU A 313 8.63 -4.64 -17.97
C GLU A 313 8.25 -3.15 -17.99
N LEU A 314 8.80 -2.37 -17.06
CA LEU A 314 8.57 -0.92 -16.98
C LEU A 314 9.53 -0.10 -17.83
N ASP A 315 10.73 -0.60 -18.12
CA ASP A 315 11.72 0.11 -18.94
C ASP A 315 11.50 -0.15 -20.44
N VAL A 316 10.35 0.33 -20.93
CA VAL A 316 9.89 0.20 -22.32
C VAL A 316 9.48 1.57 -22.85
N ILE A 317 9.65 1.80 -24.16
CA ILE A 317 9.38 3.11 -24.80
C ILE A 317 7.95 3.62 -24.55
N ASP A 318 6.97 2.71 -24.48
CA ASP A 318 5.56 3.05 -24.28
C ASP A 318 5.28 3.62 -22.88
N ASN A 319 6.07 3.21 -21.88
CA ASN A 319 6.01 3.72 -20.51
C ASN A 319 6.80 5.04 -20.34
N LEU A 320 7.52 5.51 -21.35
CA LEU A 320 8.29 6.75 -21.28
C LEU A 320 7.51 7.93 -21.85
N ILE A 321 7.65 9.08 -21.20
CA ILE A 321 7.14 10.37 -21.68
C ILE A 321 8.25 11.43 -21.64
N ALA A 322 8.36 12.25 -22.69
CA ALA A 322 9.32 13.33 -22.79
C ALA A 322 8.76 14.62 -22.19
N LEU A 323 9.40 15.14 -21.14
CA LEU A 323 8.94 16.28 -20.37
C LEU A 323 9.98 17.41 -20.40
N CYS A 324 9.53 18.66 -20.40
CA CYS A 324 10.44 19.75 -20.07
C CYS A 324 10.85 19.65 -18.58
N PRO A 325 11.99 20.24 -18.16
CA PRO A 325 12.45 20.15 -16.77
C PRO A 325 11.40 20.63 -15.76
N ASN A 326 10.62 21.66 -16.10
CA ASN A 326 9.55 22.17 -15.25
C ASN A 326 8.43 21.13 -15.05
N CYS A 327 7.94 20.50 -16.13
CA CYS A 327 6.94 19.44 -16.04
C CYS A 327 7.48 18.22 -15.28
N HIS A 328 8.73 17.81 -15.55
CA HIS A 328 9.32 16.68 -14.86
C HIS A 328 9.41 16.92 -13.35
N LYS A 329 9.88 18.10 -12.93
CA LYS A 329 9.92 18.47 -11.51
C LYS A 329 8.52 18.64 -10.92
N ALA A 330 7.56 19.20 -11.65
CA ALA A 330 6.16 19.32 -11.21
C ALA A 330 5.51 17.96 -10.93
N MET A 331 5.82 16.91 -11.71
CA MET A 331 5.33 15.54 -11.43
C MET A 331 5.79 14.99 -10.08
N HIS A 332 6.97 15.42 -9.61
CA HIS A 332 7.57 14.91 -8.38
C HIS A 332 7.32 15.82 -7.17
N TYR A 333 7.44 17.13 -7.35
CA TYR A 333 7.46 18.14 -6.29
C TYR A 333 6.28 19.11 -6.35
N GLY A 334 5.47 19.07 -7.40
CA GLY A 334 4.26 19.87 -7.50
C GLY A 334 3.24 19.51 -6.42
N ASP A 335 2.36 20.45 -6.11
CA ASP A 335 1.23 20.18 -5.21
C ASP A 335 0.27 19.13 -5.81
N SER A 336 -0.67 18.67 -4.99
CA SER A 336 -1.59 17.61 -5.39
C SER A 336 -2.56 18.03 -6.52
N ASN A 337 -2.84 19.32 -6.71
CA ASN A 337 -3.65 19.80 -7.82
C ASN A 337 -2.86 19.73 -9.14
N ILE A 338 -1.61 20.21 -9.12
CA ILE A 338 -0.69 20.15 -10.26
C ILE A 338 -0.47 18.69 -10.65
N LYS A 339 -0.08 17.84 -9.69
CA LYS A 339 0.10 16.40 -9.93
C LYS A 339 -1.15 15.76 -10.53
N THR A 340 -2.34 16.02 -9.96
CA THR A 340 -3.60 15.45 -10.47
C THR A 340 -3.87 15.87 -11.91
N SER A 341 -3.68 17.16 -12.24
CA SER A 341 -3.88 17.66 -13.60
C SER A 341 -2.94 16.98 -14.60
N MET A 342 -1.65 16.91 -14.26
CA MET A 342 -0.64 16.27 -15.09
C MET A 342 -0.89 14.78 -15.28
N ILE A 343 -1.24 14.05 -14.22
CA ILE A 343 -1.55 12.62 -14.28
C ILE A 343 -2.75 12.35 -15.18
N ASN A 344 -3.79 13.19 -15.15
CA ASN A 344 -4.92 13.07 -16.08
C ASN A 344 -4.47 13.22 -17.54
N ALA A 345 -3.64 14.23 -17.83
CA ALA A 345 -3.11 14.45 -19.18
C ALA A 345 -2.26 13.26 -19.66
N ILE A 346 -1.34 12.78 -18.80
CA ILE A 346 -0.49 11.61 -19.08
C ILE A 346 -1.32 10.35 -19.29
N TYR A 347 -2.33 10.11 -18.44
CA TYR A 347 -3.19 8.93 -18.55
C TYR A 347 -3.92 8.91 -19.90
N ASN A 348 -4.46 10.05 -20.32
CA ASN A 348 -5.13 10.18 -21.61
C ASN A 348 -4.15 9.96 -22.78
N TYR A 349 -2.94 10.51 -22.68
CA TYR A 349 -1.90 10.37 -23.69
C TYR A 349 -1.37 8.92 -23.82
N LYS A 350 -1.27 8.20 -22.70
CA LYS A 350 -0.70 6.85 -22.62
C LYS A 350 -1.74 5.74 -22.41
N ASN A 351 -2.99 6.03 -22.73
CA ASN A 351 -4.14 5.18 -22.41
C ASN A 351 -3.97 3.73 -22.91
N ASN A 352 -3.46 3.52 -24.12
CA ASN A 352 -3.31 2.20 -24.74
C ASN A 352 -2.33 1.32 -23.95
N PHE A 353 -1.17 1.86 -23.59
CA PHE A 353 -0.17 1.15 -22.79
C PHE A 353 -0.71 0.83 -21.40
N LEU A 354 -1.35 1.81 -20.75
CA LEU A 354 -1.87 1.65 -19.39
C LEU A 354 -3.03 0.65 -19.34
N TYR A 355 -3.97 0.75 -20.29
CA TYR A 355 -5.12 -0.15 -20.41
C TYR A 355 -4.67 -1.60 -20.65
N LYS A 356 -3.74 -1.82 -21.60
CA LYS A 356 -3.20 -3.14 -21.91
C LYS A 356 -2.57 -3.82 -20.69
N ASN A 357 -1.92 -3.05 -19.83
CA ASN A 357 -1.26 -3.53 -18.62
C ASN A 357 -2.17 -3.49 -17.38
N ASN A 358 -3.48 -3.29 -17.56
CA ASN A 358 -4.48 -3.20 -16.50
C ASN A 358 -4.07 -2.17 -15.42
N ILE A 359 -3.67 -0.96 -15.84
CA ILE A 359 -3.36 0.20 -15.00
C ILE A 359 -4.39 1.29 -15.30
N ASN A 360 -5.07 1.78 -14.26
CA ASN A 360 -6.07 2.84 -14.40
C ASN A 360 -5.58 4.17 -13.83
N LEU A 361 -6.37 5.22 -14.03
CA LEU A 361 -6.04 6.56 -13.55
C LEU A 361 -5.83 6.61 -12.03
N ASN A 362 -6.64 5.88 -11.25
CA ASN A 362 -6.53 5.85 -9.80
C ASN A 362 -5.22 5.20 -9.33
N ASP A 363 -4.68 4.23 -10.07
CA ASP A 363 -3.36 3.66 -9.77
C ASP A 363 -2.26 4.73 -9.87
N LEU A 364 -2.26 5.51 -10.96
CA LEU A 364 -1.29 6.59 -11.13
C LEU A 364 -1.48 7.69 -10.08
N LEU A 365 -2.73 8.10 -9.81
CA LEU A 365 -3.02 9.06 -8.73
C LEU A 365 -2.53 8.54 -7.38
N TYR A 366 -2.77 7.27 -7.06
CA TYR A 366 -2.25 6.65 -5.84
C TYR A 366 -0.73 6.72 -5.77
N ILE A 367 -0.04 6.29 -6.84
CA ILE A 367 1.43 6.26 -6.90
C ILE A 367 2.02 7.65 -6.69
N TYR A 368 1.51 8.65 -7.41
CA TYR A 368 2.13 9.98 -7.41
C TYR A 368 1.72 10.88 -6.25
N LEU A 369 0.48 10.77 -5.75
CA LEU A 369 0.01 11.58 -4.62
C LEU A 369 0.50 11.03 -3.27
N ASN A 370 0.84 9.73 -3.21
CA ASN A 370 1.43 9.12 -2.01
C ASN A 370 2.95 8.95 -2.14
N ASN A 371 3.55 9.47 -3.21
CA ASN A 371 4.97 9.37 -3.49
C ASN A 371 5.51 7.92 -3.38
N THR A 372 4.74 6.92 -3.82
CA THR A 372 5.14 5.51 -3.67
C THR A 372 6.34 5.12 -4.52
N TYR A 373 6.81 6.04 -5.36
CA TYR A 373 7.99 5.89 -6.18
C TYR A 373 9.27 6.43 -5.53
N LEU A 374 9.12 7.25 -4.47
CA LEU A 374 10.24 7.75 -3.66
C LEU A 374 10.77 6.69 -2.69
N TYR A 375 10.10 5.55 -2.56
CA TYR A 375 10.68 4.32 -2.02
C TYR A 375 11.78 3.81 -2.96
N LYS A 376 12.90 4.55 -3.03
CA LYS A 376 14.03 4.23 -3.90
C LYS A 376 15.12 3.51 -3.12
N ASN A 377 15.48 2.36 -3.71
CA ASN A 377 16.75 1.64 -3.67
C ASN A 377 18.01 2.43 -3.29
#